data_AF-A0A9P5MXE2-F1
#
_entry.id   AF-A0A9P5MXE2-F1
#
_cell.length_a   1.000
_cell.length_b   1.000
_cell.length_c   1.000
_cell.angle_alpha   90.00
_cell.angle_beta   90.00
_cell.angle_gamma   90.00
#
_symmetry.space_group_name_H-M   'P 1'
#
loop_
_entity.id
_entity.type
_entity.pdbx_description
1 polymer ?
#
loop_
_entity_poly.entity_id
_entity_poly.type
_entity_poly.pdbx_seq_one_letter_code
_entity_poly.pdbx_strand_id
1 'polypeptide(L)'
;MGRKVALVFTTMVIVLGATLGTAAHGAHGSAKGLFWFLTFARGITGIGVGGEYPASSTSASEAANEQMLSKRGPVFIMVTNFVLSFGGPLACSVFLIVLSIAGENHLQTVWRVCFGVGIVLPLTVLVFRLRMLSSRLYRKGAIKKSVPYHLVFKRYWRSLIGTCGAWFLYDFVTFPNGVFSGTIISSVIHNNDIKKTAEWQLLLSSIALPGVFIGALLCNPLGRRNTMILGFSGYLIFGLIIGLAYERITKIVPLFVVFYGLMQSSGNLGPGDMLGLVSAESYATPIRGTCYGLSAAVGKAGAAIGTQAFTPIQNHLGKRWTFIIAAICGIIGILVTYLFVPDMTGVDLAEEDARFMEYLENNGWEGRVGEDED
;
A
#
# COMPACT_ATOMS: atom_id res chain seq x y z
N MET A 1 -24.82 0.10 2.96
CA MET A 1 -24.57 1.19 1.99
C MET A 1 -24.16 0.59 0.66
N GLY A 2 -24.68 1.07 -0.47
CA GLY A 2 -24.26 0.56 -1.79
C GLY A 2 -22.80 0.94 -2.10
N ARG A 3 -22.06 0.05 -2.78
CA ARG A 3 -20.63 0.24 -3.13
C ARG A 3 -20.35 1.57 -3.83
N LYS A 4 -21.25 2.02 -4.71
CA LYS A 4 -21.16 3.33 -5.37
C LYS A 4 -21.19 4.50 -4.38
N VAL A 5 -22.11 4.48 -3.42
CA VAL A 5 -22.25 5.54 -2.40
C VAL A 5 -21.00 5.59 -1.53
N ALA A 6 -20.48 4.43 -1.12
CA ALA A 6 -19.25 4.34 -0.35
C ALA A 6 -18.05 4.90 -1.13
N LEU A 7 -17.87 4.50 -2.40
CA LEU A 7 -16.79 4.98 -3.26
C LEU A 7 -16.88 6.49 -3.56
N VAL A 8 -18.08 7.03 -3.78
CA VAL A 8 -18.26 8.49 -3.99
C VAL A 8 -17.95 9.24 -2.70
N PHE A 9 -18.44 8.76 -1.56
CA PHE A 9 -18.19 9.36 -0.26
C PHE A 9 -16.68 9.37 0.08
N THR A 10 -15.98 8.26 -0.11
CA THR A 10 -14.53 8.19 0.17
C THR A 10 -13.74 9.17 -0.69
N THR A 11 -14.07 9.29 -1.97
CA THR A 11 -13.38 10.23 -2.87
C THR A 11 -13.70 11.69 -2.51
N MET A 12 -14.93 12.02 -2.11
CA MET A 12 -15.28 13.34 -1.58
C MET A 12 -14.47 13.68 -0.32
N VAL A 13 -14.30 12.71 0.59
CA VAL A 13 -13.48 12.86 1.80
C VAL A 13 -12.01 13.12 1.46
N ILE A 14 -11.46 12.44 0.45
CA ILE A 14 -10.09 12.71 -0.06
C ILE A 14 -9.97 14.14 -0.57
N VAL A 15 -10.89 14.58 -1.44
CA VAL A 15 -10.89 15.94 -2.01
C VAL A 15 -11.01 16.99 -0.91
N LEU A 16 -11.90 16.78 0.07
CA LEU A 16 -12.06 17.68 1.22
C LEU A 16 -10.76 17.78 2.03
N GLY A 17 -10.17 16.63 2.40
CA GLY A 17 -8.93 16.60 3.18
C GLY A 17 -7.76 17.27 2.46
N ALA A 18 -7.60 17.05 1.15
CA ALA A 18 -6.56 17.68 0.35
C ALA A 18 -6.79 19.19 0.14
N THR A 19 -8.06 19.62 0.01
CA THR A 19 -8.44 21.04 -0.05
C THR A 19 -8.12 21.74 1.27
N LEU A 20 -8.49 21.13 2.39
CA LEU A 20 -8.13 21.61 3.73
C LEU A 20 -6.61 21.66 3.91
N GLY A 21 -5.87 20.66 3.41
CA GLY A 21 -4.41 20.66 3.42
C GLY A 21 -3.82 21.85 2.67
N THR A 22 -4.32 22.14 1.47
CA THR A 22 -3.92 23.29 0.65
C THR A 22 -4.19 24.62 1.36
N ALA A 23 -5.35 24.72 2.01
CA ALA A 23 -5.81 25.90 2.74
C ALA A 23 -5.35 25.94 4.21
N ALA A 24 -4.45 25.05 4.64
CA ALA A 24 -4.08 24.97 6.05
C ALA A 24 -3.34 26.23 6.51
N HIS A 25 -3.79 26.85 7.61
CA HIS A 25 -3.16 28.02 8.21
C HIS A 25 -3.04 27.82 9.72
N GLY A 26 -1.98 28.36 10.30
CA GLY A 26 -1.80 28.33 11.75
C GLY A 26 -2.77 29.28 12.43
N ALA A 27 -3.53 28.78 13.42
CA ALA A 27 -4.29 29.65 14.30
C ALA A 27 -3.35 30.72 14.90
N HIS A 28 -3.70 31.99 14.72
CA HIS A 28 -2.88 33.14 15.14
C HIS A 28 -1.44 33.15 14.59
N GLY A 29 -1.19 32.53 13.42
CA GLY A 29 0.14 32.44 12.83
C GLY A 29 1.08 31.45 13.52
N SER A 30 0.60 30.64 14.47
CA SER A 30 1.42 29.66 15.18
C SER A 30 1.80 28.47 14.28
N ALA A 31 3.09 28.14 14.24
CA ALA A 31 3.58 26.92 13.58
C ALA A 31 2.94 25.66 14.18
N LYS A 32 2.74 25.61 15.50
CA LYS A 32 2.05 24.51 16.19
C LYS A 32 0.60 24.37 15.72
N GLY A 33 -0.10 25.50 15.57
CA GLY A 33 -1.46 25.53 15.02
C GLY A 33 -1.52 25.02 13.58
N LEU A 34 -0.53 25.37 12.75
CA LEU A 34 -0.44 24.89 11.37
C LEU A 34 -0.27 23.37 11.32
N PHE A 35 0.64 22.80 12.13
CA PHE A 35 0.85 21.36 12.16
C PHE A 35 -0.37 20.58 12.67
N TRP A 36 -1.12 21.12 13.63
CA TRP A 36 -2.39 20.52 14.07
C TRP A 36 -3.44 20.55 12.96
N PHE A 37 -3.58 21.67 12.25
CA PHE A 37 -4.48 21.77 11.10
C PHE A 37 -4.12 20.73 10.04
N LEU A 38 -2.84 20.67 9.66
CA LEU A 38 -2.35 19.69 8.68
C LEU A 38 -2.57 18.24 9.16
N THR A 39 -2.39 17.96 10.44
CA THR A 39 -2.68 16.65 11.03
C THR A 39 -4.14 16.27 10.84
N PHE A 40 -5.07 17.19 11.13
CA PHE A 40 -6.50 16.96 10.93
C PHE A 40 -6.85 16.76 9.45
N ALA A 41 -6.36 17.63 8.57
CA ALA A 41 -6.59 17.55 7.13
C ALA A 41 -6.05 16.24 6.51
N ARG A 42 -4.85 15.81 6.93
CA ARG A 42 -4.26 14.53 6.53
C ARG A 42 -5.01 13.34 7.13
N GLY A 43 -5.54 13.47 8.35
CA GLY A 43 -6.43 12.47 8.96
C GLY A 43 -7.69 12.23 8.13
N ILE A 44 -8.37 13.31 7.71
CA ILE A 44 -9.52 13.24 6.79
C ILE A 44 -9.12 12.54 5.48
N THR A 45 -8.03 12.99 4.86
CA THR A 45 -7.53 12.37 3.62
C THR A 45 -7.24 10.87 3.83
N GLY A 46 -6.67 10.49 4.98
CA GLY A 46 -6.37 9.11 5.35
C GLY A 46 -7.62 8.24 5.48
N ILE A 47 -8.71 8.76 6.05
CA ILE A 47 -10.00 8.05 6.12
C ILE A 47 -10.52 7.76 4.70
N GLY A 48 -10.47 8.76 3.81
CA GLY A 48 -10.89 8.62 2.43
C GLY A 48 -10.06 7.57 1.67
N VAL A 49 -8.73 7.65 1.75
CA VAL A 49 -7.82 6.68 1.13
C VAL A 49 -8.03 5.28 1.70
N GLY A 50 -8.22 5.15 3.02
CA GLY A 50 -8.45 3.87 3.70
C GLY A 50 -9.75 3.17 3.29
N GLY A 51 -10.81 3.91 2.98
CA GLY A 51 -12.04 3.33 2.44
C GLY A 51 -11.93 2.99 0.95
N GLU A 52 -11.20 3.80 0.19
CA GLU A 52 -11.04 3.62 -1.26
C GLU A 52 -10.13 2.44 -1.62
N TYR A 53 -9.13 2.16 -0.77
CA TYR A 53 -8.11 1.14 -1.03
C TYR A 53 -8.68 -0.30 -1.09
N PRO A 54 -9.39 -0.83 -0.08
CA PRO A 54 -9.98 -2.17 -0.16
C PRO A 54 -11.06 -2.30 -1.23
N ALA A 55 -11.85 -1.25 -1.43
CA ALA A 55 -12.97 -1.26 -2.37
C ALA A 55 -12.49 -1.30 -3.83
N SER A 56 -11.42 -0.56 -4.15
CA SER A 56 -10.81 -0.55 -5.48
C SER A 56 -10.08 -1.86 -5.77
N SER A 57 -9.32 -2.39 -4.81
CA SER A 57 -8.60 -3.67 -4.97
C SER A 57 -9.54 -4.85 -5.20
N THR A 58 -10.60 -4.96 -4.40
CA THR A 58 -11.61 -6.01 -4.61
C THR A 58 -12.29 -5.89 -5.97
N SER A 59 -12.59 -4.66 -6.43
CA SER A 59 -13.18 -4.43 -7.75
C SER A 59 -12.23 -4.84 -8.88
N ALA A 60 -10.95 -4.51 -8.75
CA ALA A 60 -9.93 -4.86 -9.71
C ALA A 60 -9.72 -6.38 -9.81
N SER A 61 -9.74 -7.08 -8.67
CA SER A 61 -9.64 -8.54 -8.63
C SER A 61 -10.84 -9.23 -9.28
N GLU A 62 -12.06 -8.77 -8.98
CA GLU A 62 -13.30 -9.27 -9.58
C GLU A 62 -13.30 -9.09 -11.11
N ALA A 63 -12.98 -7.88 -11.59
CA ALA A 63 -12.92 -7.58 -13.02
C ALA A 63 -11.81 -8.37 -13.74
N ALA A 64 -10.65 -8.52 -13.13
CA ALA A 64 -9.55 -9.31 -13.68
C ALA A 64 -9.90 -10.80 -13.76
N ASN A 65 -10.67 -11.33 -12.80
CA ASN A 65 -11.14 -12.72 -12.82
C ASN A 65 -12.15 -12.95 -13.95
N GLU A 66 -13.09 -12.03 -14.17
CA GLU A 66 -14.10 -12.14 -15.24
C GLU A 66 -13.49 -12.08 -16.65
N GLN A 67 -12.49 -11.23 -16.88
CA GLN A 67 -11.99 -10.96 -18.24
C GLN A 67 -10.69 -11.69 -18.59
N MET A 68 -9.83 -11.99 -17.60
CA MET A 68 -8.46 -12.45 -17.86
C MET A 68 -7.92 -13.42 -16.79
N LEU A 69 -8.59 -14.57 -16.59
CA LEU A 69 -8.23 -15.55 -15.55
C LEU A 69 -6.72 -15.90 -15.51
N SER A 70 -6.11 -16.19 -16.66
CA SER A 70 -4.67 -16.55 -16.75
C SER A 70 -3.72 -15.38 -16.46
N LYS A 71 -4.18 -14.14 -16.63
CA LYS A 71 -3.41 -12.90 -16.39
C LYS A 71 -3.95 -12.09 -15.21
N ARG A 72 -4.76 -12.71 -14.32
CA ARG A 72 -5.38 -12.05 -13.16
C ARG A 72 -4.36 -11.35 -12.27
N GLY A 73 -3.29 -12.06 -11.91
CA GLY A 73 -2.21 -11.53 -11.07
C GLY A 73 -1.55 -10.28 -11.64
N PRO A 74 -0.95 -10.36 -12.85
CA PRO A 74 -0.31 -9.20 -13.47
C PRO A 74 -1.25 -8.01 -13.66
N VAL A 75 -2.50 -8.23 -14.07
CA VAL A 75 -3.50 -7.14 -14.24
C VAL A 75 -3.83 -6.49 -12.90
N PHE A 76 -4.06 -7.28 -11.86
CA PHE A 76 -4.31 -6.76 -10.52
C PHE A 76 -3.16 -5.87 -10.04
N ILE A 77 -1.92 -6.33 -10.21
CA ILE A 77 -0.71 -5.60 -9.81
C ILE A 77 -0.59 -4.27 -10.56
N MET A 78 -0.83 -4.27 -11.87
CA MET A 78 -0.76 -3.06 -12.69
C MET A 78 -1.85 -2.04 -12.38
N VAL A 79 -3.03 -2.46 -11.92
CA VAL A 79 -4.11 -1.55 -11.53
C VAL A 79 -3.97 -1.08 -10.07
N THR A 80 -3.24 -1.81 -9.23
CA THR A 80 -3.09 -1.52 -7.80
C THR A 80 -1.70 -1.00 -7.45
N ASN A 81 -0.71 -1.89 -7.34
CA ASN A 81 0.61 -1.53 -6.82
C ASN A 81 1.42 -0.63 -7.77
N PHE A 82 1.25 -0.76 -9.09
CA PHE A 82 1.88 0.17 -10.04
C PHE A 82 1.43 1.61 -9.81
N VAL A 83 0.11 1.82 -9.70
CA VAL A 83 -0.44 3.17 -9.47
C VAL A 83 0.03 3.74 -8.13
N LEU A 84 0.10 2.89 -7.09
CA LEU A 84 0.62 3.28 -5.77
C LEU A 84 2.11 3.67 -5.84
N SER A 85 2.93 2.85 -6.49
CA SER A 85 4.39 3.04 -6.59
C SER A 85 4.76 4.21 -7.52
N PHE A 86 4.00 4.41 -8.60
CA PHE A 86 4.18 5.53 -9.53
C PHE A 86 3.86 6.89 -8.90
N GLY A 87 3.04 6.91 -7.84
CA GLY A 87 2.76 8.11 -7.06
C GLY A 87 4.02 8.76 -6.48
N GLY A 88 5.05 7.99 -6.13
CA GLY A 88 6.31 8.49 -5.59
C GLY A 88 7.09 9.37 -6.58
N PRO A 89 7.50 8.83 -7.76
CA PRO A 89 8.15 9.61 -8.80
C PRO A 89 7.31 10.79 -9.29
N LEU A 90 5.98 10.60 -9.44
CA LEU A 90 5.08 11.66 -9.86
C LEU A 90 5.06 12.82 -8.86
N ALA A 91 4.91 12.53 -7.56
CA ALA A 91 4.90 13.53 -6.51
C ALA A 91 6.24 14.28 -6.41
N CYS A 92 7.37 13.57 -6.52
CA CYS A 92 8.70 14.19 -6.52
C CYS A 92 8.90 15.08 -7.75
N SER A 93 8.42 14.66 -8.92
CA SER A 93 8.50 15.45 -10.16
C SER A 93 7.66 16.73 -10.06
N VAL A 94 6.42 16.63 -9.55
CA VAL A 94 5.57 17.81 -9.31
C VAL A 94 6.25 18.76 -8.33
N PHE A 95 6.81 18.25 -7.23
CA PHE A 95 7.54 19.06 -6.26
C PHE A 95 8.71 19.82 -6.90
N LEU A 96 9.55 19.14 -7.70
CA LEU A 96 10.69 19.76 -8.39
C LEU A 96 10.27 20.82 -9.40
N ILE A 97 9.19 20.58 -10.15
CA ILE A 97 8.64 21.56 -11.10
C ILE A 97 8.15 22.80 -10.35
N VAL A 98 7.34 22.63 -9.30
CA VAL A 98 6.81 23.73 -8.51
C VAL A 98 7.92 24.51 -7.81
N LEU A 99 8.92 23.82 -7.25
CA LEU A 99 10.09 24.44 -6.63
C LEU A 99 10.90 25.26 -7.65
N SER A 100 11.07 24.75 -8.87
CA SER A 100 11.79 25.45 -9.93
C SER A 100 11.07 26.71 -10.42
N ILE A 101 9.73 26.73 -10.36
CA ILE A 101 8.90 27.89 -10.76
C ILE A 101 8.84 28.93 -9.64
N ALA A 102 8.55 28.52 -8.42
CA ALA A 102 8.35 29.44 -7.29
C ALA A 102 9.67 29.96 -6.69
N GLY A 103 10.76 29.21 -6.88
CA GLY A 103 12.06 29.46 -6.27
C GLY A 103 12.13 29.05 -4.79
N GLU A 104 13.35 28.86 -4.29
CA GLU A 104 13.60 28.40 -2.91
C GLU A 104 13.17 29.42 -1.84
N ASN A 105 12.95 30.68 -2.22
CA ASN A 105 12.51 31.74 -1.31
C ASN A 105 11.02 31.67 -0.97
N HIS A 106 10.21 30.90 -1.70
CA HIS A 106 8.75 30.85 -1.55
C HIS A 106 8.24 29.47 -1.14
N LEU A 107 8.91 28.81 -0.18
CA LEU A 107 8.55 27.45 0.26
C LEU A 107 7.09 27.33 0.72
N GLN A 108 6.52 28.39 1.32
CA GLN A 108 5.10 28.42 1.72
C GLN A 108 4.16 28.23 0.54
N THR A 109 4.49 28.81 -0.61
CA THR A 109 3.73 28.64 -1.86
C THR A 109 3.95 27.24 -2.43
N VAL A 110 5.20 26.76 -2.41
CA VAL A 110 5.58 25.46 -2.98
C VAL A 110 4.76 24.31 -2.40
N TRP A 111 4.74 24.15 -1.07
CA TRP A 111 4.03 23.03 -0.45
C TRP A 111 2.52 23.12 -0.66
N ARG A 112 1.92 24.32 -0.63
CA ARG A 112 0.49 24.53 -0.88
C ARG A 112 0.09 24.16 -2.30
N VAL A 113 0.87 24.62 -3.29
CA VAL A 113 0.62 24.31 -4.70
C VAL A 113 0.76 22.79 -4.92
N CYS A 114 1.70 22.12 -4.26
CA CYS A 114 1.82 20.66 -4.36
C CYS A 114 0.56 19.94 -3.84
N PHE A 115 -0.02 20.35 -2.71
CA PHE A 115 -1.32 19.82 -2.26
C PHE A 115 -2.43 20.15 -3.27
N GLY A 116 -2.46 21.38 -3.79
CA GLY A 116 -3.47 21.83 -4.75
C GLY A 116 -3.46 21.01 -6.05
N VAL A 117 -2.28 20.78 -6.64
CA VAL A 117 -2.10 19.92 -7.81
C VAL A 117 -2.56 18.49 -7.51
N GLY A 118 -2.29 17.99 -6.30
CA GLY A 118 -2.73 16.67 -5.84
C GLY A 118 -4.24 16.47 -5.82
N ILE A 119 -5.05 17.54 -5.79
CA ILE A 119 -6.53 17.47 -5.81
C ILE A 119 -7.07 17.14 -7.20
N VAL A 120 -6.33 17.45 -8.27
CA VAL A 120 -6.81 17.32 -9.66
C VAL A 120 -7.16 15.86 -10.01
N LEU A 121 -6.33 14.92 -9.58
CA LEU A 121 -6.54 13.48 -9.83
C LEU A 121 -7.81 12.94 -9.14
N PRO A 122 -8.02 13.09 -7.81
CA PRO A 122 -9.24 12.62 -7.16
C PRO A 122 -10.50 13.36 -7.64
N LEU A 123 -10.42 14.64 -8.03
CA LEU A 123 -11.56 15.33 -8.67
C LEU A 123 -11.95 14.70 -10.01
N THR A 124 -10.95 14.38 -10.84
CA THR A 124 -11.18 13.71 -12.12
C THR A 124 -11.83 12.34 -11.90
N VAL A 125 -11.32 11.56 -10.93
CA VAL A 125 -11.90 10.27 -10.54
C VAL A 125 -13.32 10.42 -10.00
N LEU A 126 -13.61 11.48 -9.23
CA LEU A 126 -14.95 11.75 -8.71
C LEU A 126 -15.97 11.92 -9.85
N VAL A 127 -15.62 12.66 -10.91
CA VAL A 127 -16.48 12.82 -12.09
C VAL A 127 -16.80 11.48 -12.74
N PHE A 128 -15.78 10.61 -12.91
CA PHE A 128 -15.98 9.26 -13.44
C PHE A 128 -16.82 8.38 -12.51
N ARG A 129 -16.64 8.48 -11.18
CA ARG A 129 -17.39 7.71 -10.18
C ARG A 129 -18.87 8.09 -10.12
N LEU A 130 -19.20 9.37 -10.31
CA LEU A 130 -20.60 9.80 -10.40
C LEU A 130 -21.32 9.10 -11.58
N ARG A 131 -20.60 8.81 -12.67
CA ARG A 131 -21.09 8.13 -13.86
C ARG A 131 -20.98 6.60 -13.82
N MET A 132 -20.31 6.04 -12.81
CA MET A 132 -20.09 4.59 -12.71
C MET A 132 -21.39 3.84 -12.38
N LEU A 133 -21.65 2.75 -13.09
CA LEU A 133 -22.69 1.77 -12.79
C LEU A 133 -22.13 0.73 -11.82
N SER A 134 -22.88 0.35 -10.78
CA SER A 134 -22.46 -0.69 -9.83
C SER A 134 -22.33 -2.06 -10.51
N SER A 135 -21.25 -2.79 -10.25
CA SER A 135 -21.01 -4.11 -10.87
C SER A 135 -22.04 -5.17 -10.44
N ARG A 136 -22.41 -6.06 -11.38
CA ARG A 136 -23.39 -7.14 -11.17
C ARG A 136 -22.93 -8.21 -10.17
N LEU A 137 -21.62 -8.38 -9.96
CA LEU A 137 -21.06 -9.46 -9.14
C LEU A 137 -21.24 -9.25 -7.63
N TYR A 138 -21.17 -8.02 -7.12
CA TYR A 138 -21.50 -7.69 -5.72
C TYR A 138 -22.96 -8.03 -5.39
N ARG A 139 -23.83 -7.93 -6.41
CA ARG A 139 -25.26 -8.23 -6.28
C ARG A 139 -25.54 -9.72 -6.07
N LYS A 140 -24.73 -10.61 -6.65
CA LYS A 140 -24.96 -12.07 -6.58
C LYS A 140 -24.28 -12.77 -5.39
N GLY A 141 -23.20 -12.20 -4.85
CA GLY A 141 -22.35 -12.87 -3.83
C GLY A 141 -22.46 -12.35 -2.39
N ALA A 142 -23.28 -11.33 -2.11
CA ALA A 142 -23.30 -10.70 -0.78
C ALA A 142 -24.09 -11.50 0.27
N ILE A 143 -23.46 -11.87 1.38
CA ILE A 143 -24.17 -12.33 2.58
C ILE A 143 -24.72 -11.10 3.31
N LYS A 144 -26.03 -10.86 3.23
CA LYS A 144 -26.68 -9.70 3.86
C LYS A 144 -27.08 -9.93 5.33
N LYS A 145 -27.28 -11.18 5.77
CA LYS A 145 -27.65 -11.53 7.14
C LYS A 145 -26.85 -12.75 7.63
N SER A 146 -26.53 -12.76 8.93
CA SER A 146 -25.90 -13.89 9.63
C SER A 146 -24.54 -14.33 9.07
N VAL A 147 -23.60 -13.38 8.88
CA VAL A 147 -22.22 -13.71 8.48
C VAL A 147 -21.58 -14.63 9.52
N PRO A 148 -21.16 -15.86 9.16
CA PRO A 148 -20.68 -16.85 10.12
C PRO A 148 -19.20 -16.62 10.46
N TYR A 149 -18.90 -15.53 11.17
CA TYR A 149 -17.52 -15.12 11.47
C TYR A 149 -16.69 -16.24 12.12
N HIS A 150 -17.28 -17.01 13.04
CA HIS A 150 -16.57 -18.12 13.69
C HIS A 150 -16.11 -19.19 12.69
N LEU A 151 -16.98 -19.59 11.76
CA LEU A 151 -16.65 -20.57 10.71
C LEU A 151 -15.63 -20.01 9.72
N VAL A 152 -15.75 -18.71 9.39
CA VAL A 152 -14.78 -18.00 8.54
C VAL A 152 -13.39 -18.01 9.18
N PHE A 153 -13.28 -17.63 10.45
CA PHE A 153 -12.00 -17.68 11.17
C PHE A 153 -11.46 -19.10 11.25
N LYS A 154 -12.31 -20.09 11.59
CA LYS A 154 -11.88 -21.50 11.70
C LYS A 154 -11.34 -22.06 10.38
N ARG A 155 -11.91 -21.67 9.23
CA ARG A 155 -11.43 -22.10 7.91
C ARG A 155 -10.18 -21.34 7.46
N TYR A 156 -10.20 -20.01 7.58
CA TYR A 156 -9.18 -19.14 6.97
C TYR A 156 -8.10 -18.63 7.93
N TRP A 157 -8.00 -19.16 9.17
CA TRP A 157 -7.03 -18.67 10.16
C TRP A 157 -5.58 -18.67 9.65
N ARG A 158 -5.16 -19.69 8.89
CA ARG A 158 -3.80 -19.74 8.31
C ARG A 158 -3.59 -18.62 7.29
N SER A 159 -4.51 -18.48 6.34
CA SER A 159 -4.45 -17.42 5.34
C SER A 159 -4.55 -16.02 5.95
N LEU A 160 -5.30 -15.86 7.05
CA LEU A 160 -5.36 -14.61 7.83
C LEU A 160 -4.03 -14.31 8.51
N ILE A 161 -3.39 -15.27 9.16
CA ILE A 161 -2.05 -15.07 9.75
C ILE A 161 -1.03 -14.73 8.65
N GLY A 162 -1.06 -15.43 7.52
CA GLY A 162 -0.16 -15.19 6.39
C GLY A 162 -0.33 -13.79 5.81
N THR A 163 -1.55 -13.41 5.45
CA THR A 163 -1.83 -12.09 4.86
C THR A 163 -1.64 -10.95 5.87
N CYS A 164 -2.28 -11.00 7.05
CA CYS A 164 -2.17 -9.95 8.07
C CYS A 164 -0.73 -9.81 8.56
N GLY A 165 -0.07 -10.94 8.88
CA GLY A 165 1.29 -10.95 9.44
C GLY A 165 2.32 -10.43 8.45
N ALA A 166 2.29 -10.91 7.21
CA ALA A 166 3.22 -10.43 6.21
C ALA A 166 2.95 -8.97 5.80
N TRP A 167 1.67 -8.55 5.75
CA TRP A 167 1.31 -7.16 5.47
C TRP A 167 1.80 -6.23 6.58
N PHE A 168 1.59 -6.61 7.84
CA PHE A 168 2.11 -5.88 8.99
C PHE A 168 3.62 -5.69 8.91
N LEU A 169 4.36 -6.77 8.68
CA LEU A 169 5.84 -6.75 8.64
C LEU A 169 6.36 -5.88 7.50
N TYR A 170 5.73 -5.95 6.34
CA TYR A 170 6.10 -5.11 5.21
C TYR A 170 5.76 -3.65 5.47
N ASP A 171 4.55 -3.34 5.92
CA ASP A 171 4.09 -1.97 6.18
C ASP A 171 4.90 -1.31 7.31
N PHE A 172 5.30 -2.08 8.34
CA PHE A 172 6.16 -1.63 9.44
C PHE A 172 7.50 -1.05 8.96
N VAL A 173 8.02 -1.54 7.83
CA VAL A 173 9.31 -1.09 7.30
C VAL A 173 9.14 -0.12 6.14
N THR A 174 8.26 -0.44 5.19
CA THR A 174 8.15 0.31 3.93
C THR A 174 7.62 1.73 4.14
N PHE A 175 6.67 1.92 5.05
CA PHE A 175 6.09 3.24 5.34
C PHE A 175 7.09 4.22 5.95
N PRO A 176 7.79 3.91 7.05
CA PRO A 176 8.81 4.81 7.57
C PRO A 176 9.92 5.08 6.55
N ASN A 177 10.36 4.05 5.82
CA ASN A 177 11.36 4.22 4.78
C ASN A 177 10.88 5.19 3.68
N GLY A 178 9.63 5.08 3.23
CA GLY A 178 9.02 6.00 2.27
C GLY A 178 8.85 7.42 2.83
N VAL A 179 8.21 7.56 4.00
CA VAL A 179 7.87 8.85 4.62
C VAL A 179 9.12 9.64 5.01
N PHE A 180 10.14 8.98 5.55
CA PHE A 180 11.38 9.61 5.98
C PHE A 180 12.48 9.57 4.92
N SER A 181 12.23 9.03 3.72
CA SER A 181 13.23 8.90 2.64
C SER A 181 13.97 10.21 2.35
N GLY A 182 13.25 11.31 2.19
CA GLY A 182 13.84 12.64 1.98
C GLY A 182 14.75 13.08 3.14
N THR A 183 14.32 12.87 4.39
CA THR A 183 15.12 13.18 5.58
C THR A 183 16.36 12.29 5.69
N ILE A 184 16.22 10.99 5.39
CA ILE A 184 17.34 10.03 5.38
C ILE A 184 18.37 10.49 4.35
N ILE A 185 17.95 10.76 3.11
CA ILE A 185 18.79 11.23 2.01
C ILE A 185 19.46 12.57 2.36
N SER A 186 18.70 13.55 2.84
CA SER A 186 19.24 14.85 3.26
C SER A 186 20.30 14.71 4.33
N SER A 187 20.19 13.72 5.21
CA SER A 187 21.15 13.49 6.28
C SER A 187 22.47 12.85 5.83
N VAL A 188 22.52 12.39 4.57
CA VAL A 188 23.70 11.81 3.92
C VAL A 188 24.35 12.83 2.95
N ILE A 189 23.58 13.82 2.49
CA ILE A 189 24.08 14.91 1.63
C ILE A 189 24.71 16.00 2.50
N HIS A 190 25.93 16.43 2.18
CA HIS A 190 26.70 17.37 3.00
C HIS A 190 26.20 18.83 2.99
N ASN A 191 25.28 19.20 2.09
CA ASN A 191 24.94 20.62 1.82
C ASN A 191 23.50 21.03 2.17
N ASN A 192 22.67 20.17 2.78
CA ASN A 192 21.25 20.45 3.12
C ASN A 192 20.42 21.08 1.99
N ASP A 193 20.81 20.82 0.75
CA ASP A 193 20.16 21.36 -0.45
C ASP A 193 18.86 20.59 -0.70
N ILE A 194 17.74 21.30 -0.60
CA ILE A 194 16.38 20.76 -0.74
C ILE A 194 16.15 20.25 -2.16
N LYS A 195 16.63 20.98 -3.17
CA LYS A 195 16.48 20.60 -4.57
C LYS A 195 17.26 19.32 -4.84
N LYS A 196 18.52 19.24 -4.43
CA LYS A 196 19.33 18.01 -4.58
C LYS A 196 18.72 16.83 -3.83
N THR A 197 18.21 17.05 -2.62
CA THR A 197 17.53 15.99 -1.86
C THR A 197 16.33 15.44 -2.63
N ALA A 198 15.52 16.32 -3.23
CA ALA A 198 14.39 15.91 -4.05
C ALA A 198 14.80 15.22 -5.36
N GLU A 199 15.90 15.62 -6.00
CA GLU A 199 16.47 14.93 -7.16
C GLU A 199 16.90 13.49 -6.82
N TRP A 200 17.59 13.31 -5.69
CA TRP A 200 17.97 11.98 -5.18
C TRP A 200 16.75 11.14 -4.78
N GLN A 201 15.71 11.76 -4.22
CA GLN A 201 14.46 11.08 -3.89
C GLN A 201 13.68 10.66 -5.14
N LEU A 202 13.70 11.47 -6.20
CA LEU A 202 13.14 11.10 -7.51
C LEU A 202 13.90 9.91 -8.09
N LEU A 203 15.23 9.91 -8.05
CA LEU A 203 16.03 8.77 -8.49
C LEU A 203 15.70 7.50 -7.70
N LEU A 204 15.65 7.59 -6.37
CA LEU A 204 15.26 6.47 -5.50
C LEU A 204 13.92 5.88 -5.91
N SER A 205 12.91 6.75 -6.05
CA SER A 205 11.54 6.34 -6.39
C SER A 205 11.47 5.73 -7.79
N SER A 206 12.32 6.20 -8.72
CA SER A 206 12.42 5.66 -10.08
C SER A 206 13.06 4.28 -10.10
N ILE A 207 14.07 4.02 -9.25
CA ILE A 207 14.70 2.70 -9.11
C ILE A 207 13.76 1.69 -8.42
N ALA A 208 12.86 2.18 -7.56
CA ALA A 208 11.86 1.35 -6.89
C ALA A 208 10.77 0.83 -7.85
N LEU A 209 10.51 1.52 -8.97
CA LEU A 209 9.40 1.22 -9.88
C LEU A 209 9.60 -0.06 -10.72
N PRO A 210 10.79 -0.36 -11.30
CA PRO A 210 11.07 -1.62 -12.01
C PRO A 210 10.65 -2.88 -11.25
N GLY A 211 10.74 -2.86 -9.91
CA GLY A 211 10.32 -3.95 -9.04
C GLY A 211 8.89 -4.41 -9.32
N VAL A 212 7.96 -3.47 -9.50
CA VAL A 212 6.54 -3.75 -9.80
C VAL A 212 6.39 -4.52 -11.11
N PHE A 213 7.11 -4.11 -12.16
CA PHE A 213 7.02 -4.77 -13.46
C PHE A 213 7.60 -6.18 -13.39
N ILE A 214 8.73 -6.35 -12.70
CA ILE A 214 9.36 -7.65 -12.52
C ILE A 214 8.44 -8.56 -11.68
N GLY A 215 7.85 -8.05 -10.59
CA GLY A 215 6.90 -8.80 -9.76
C GLY A 215 5.65 -9.22 -10.54
N ALA A 216 5.06 -8.31 -11.33
CA ALA A 216 3.96 -8.61 -12.23
C ALA A 216 4.31 -9.70 -13.27
N LEU A 217 5.52 -9.71 -13.81
CA LEU A 217 5.96 -10.73 -14.77
C LEU A 217 6.22 -12.09 -14.10
N LEU A 218 6.74 -12.08 -12.86
CA LEU A 218 7.13 -13.29 -12.14
C LEU A 218 5.99 -13.93 -11.34
N CYS A 219 4.92 -13.21 -11.02
CA CYS A 219 3.86 -13.69 -10.13
C CYS A 219 3.14 -14.95 -10.62
N ASN A 220 3.05 -15.13 -11.94
CA ASN A 220 2.45 -16.29 -12.56
C ASN A 220 3.43 -17.47 -12.70
N PRO A 221 4.64 -17.33 -13.28
CA PRO A 221 5.55 -18.45 -13.43
C PRO A 221 6.19 -18.94 -12.12
N LEU A 222 6.54 -18.04 -11.20
CA LEU A 222 7.11 -18.43 -9.90
C LEU A 222 6.03 -18.75 -8.87
N GLY A 223 4.80 -18.30 -9.08
CA GLY A 223 3.72 -18.35 -8.10
C GLY A 223 3.78 -17.21 -7.08
N ARG A 224 2.65 -16.97 -6.40
CA ARG A 224 2.47 -15.78 -5.54
C ARG A 224 3.38 -15.87 -4.30
N ARG A 225 3.41 -17.04 -3.67
CA ARG A 225 4.21 -17.30 -2.46
C ARG A 225 5.71 -17.09 -2.72
N ASN A 226 6.23 -17.67 -3.80
CA ASN A 226 7.67 -17.60 -4.10
C ASN A 226 8.08 -16.19 -4.53
N THR A 227 7.24 -15.49 -5.29
CA THR A 227 7.50 -14.08 -5.67
C THR A 227 7.54 -13.18 -4.43
N MET A 228 6.67 -13.43 -3.46
CA MET A 228 6.66 -12.73 -2.17
C MET A 228 7.92 -13.02 -1.33
N ILE A 229 8.36 -14.28 -1.26
CA ILE A 229 9.63 -14.67 -0.61
C ILE A 229 10.83 -14.00 -1.30
N LEU A 230 10.84 -13.93 -2.63
CA LEU A 230 11.90 -13.28 -3.40
C LEU A 230 12.04 -11.81 -3.05
N GLY A 231 10.92 -11.07 -2.94
CA GLY A 231 10.97 -9.66 -2.55
C GLY A 231 11.41 -9.44 -1.09
N PHE A 232 10.94 -10.27 -0.14
CA PHE A 232 11.43 -10.19 1.24
C PHE A 232 12.92 -10.56 1.36
N SER A 233 13.41 -11.47 0.51
CA SER A 233 14.83 -11.81 0.42
C SER A 233 15.67 -10.61 -0.05
N GLY A 234 15.15 -9.80 -0.97
CA GLY A 234 15.79 -8.55 -1.35
C GLY A 234 15.85 -7.52 -0.20
N TYR A 235 14.78 -7.40 0.60
CA TYR A 235 14.81 -6.59 1.83
C TYR A 235 15.88 -7.06 2.83
N LEU A 236 16.01 -8.38 2.99
CA LEU A 236 17.06 -8.98 3.81
C LEU A 236 18.46 -8.64 3.29
N ILE A 237 18.73 -8.93 2.01
CA ILE A 237 20.06 -8.76 1.43
C ILE A 237 20.46 -7.29 1.39
N PHE A 238 19.65 -6.42 0.78
CA PHE A 238 19.98 -5.01 0.65
C PHE A 238 19.91 -4.26 1.99
N GLY A 239 18.99 -4.64 2.87
CA GLY A 239 18.92 -4.10 4.23
C GLY A 239 20.18 -4.40 5.05
N LEU A 240 20.70 -5.63 4.99
CA LEU A 240 21.97 -5.98 5.64
C LEU A 240 23.17 -5.29 4.99
N ILE A 241 23.23 -5.20 3.66
CA ILE A 241 24.31 -4.49 2.97
C ILE A 241 24.37 -3.03 3.44
N ILE A 242 23.24 -2.32 3.42
CA ILE A 242 23.17 -0.92 3.85
C ILE A 242 23.45 -0.80 5.35
N GLY A 243 22.87 -1.68 6.18
CA GLY A 243 23.00 -1.62 7.62
C GLY A 243 24.41 -1.90 8.12
N LEU A 244 25.07 -2.94 7.60
CA LEU A 244 26.41 -3.35 8.03
C LEU A 244 27.50 -2.46 7.44
N ALA A 245 27.34 -2.00 6.19
CA ALA A 245 28.31 -1.12 5.52
C ALA A 245 27.90 0.36 5.55
N TYR A 246 27.02 0.76 6.47
CA TYR A 246 26.37 2.08 6.50
C TYR A 246 27.37 3.24 6.39
N GLU A 247 28.44 3.22 7.19
CA GLU A 247 29.45 4.30 7.21
C GLU A 247 30.27 4.40 5.92
N ARG A 248 30.42 3.31 5.18
CA ARG A 248 31.13 3.31 3.89
C ARG A 248 30.21 3.74 2.76
N ILE A 249 28.99 3.21 2.74
CA ILE A 249 28.00 3.49 1.71
C ILE A 249 27.52 4.94 1.77
N THR A 250 27.29 5.49 2.96
CA THR A 250 26.83 6.88 3.11
C THR A 250 27.85 7.93 2.69
N LYS A 251 29.15 7.61 2.66
CA LYS A 251 30.18 8.50 2.06
C LYS A 251 30.02 8.64 0.55
N ILE A 252 29.33 7.71 -0.10
CA ILE A 252 29.09 7.67 -1.54
C ILE A 252 27.57 7.78 -1.76
N VAL A 253 27.04 9.01 -1.73
CA VAL A 253 25.59 9.29 -1.87
C VAL A 253 24.92 8.50 -3.01
N PRO A 254 25.48 8.44 -4.24
CA PRO A 254 24.84 7.68 -5.32
C PRO A 254 24.71 6.19 -5.00
N LEU A 255 25.73 5.60 -4.37
CA LEU A 255 25.74 4.18 -3.99
C LEU A 255 24.67 3.90 -2.92
N PHE A 256 24.54 4.79 -1.94
CA PHE A 256 23.49 4.71 -0.93
C PHE A 256 22.09 4.73 -1.57
N VAL A 257 21.84 5.68 -2.47
CA VAL A 257 20.54 5.82 -3.13
C VAL A 257 20.23 4.62 -4.02
N VAL A 258 21.21 4.07 -4.74
CA VAL A 258 21.02 2.88 -5.57
C VAL A 258 20.65 1.67 -4.72
N PHE A 259 21.41 1.35 -3.66
CA PHE A 259 21.08 0.22 -2.79
C PHE A 259 19.74 0.41 -2.09
N TYR A 260 19.43 1.62 -1.67
CA TYR A 260 18.15 1.92 -1.04
C TYR A 260 16.99 1.77 -2.05
N GLY A 261 17.16 2.26 -3.27
CA GLY A 261 16.21 2.07 -4.37
C GLY A 261 16.02 0.58 -4.70
N LEU A 262 17.08 -0.21 -4.77
CA LEU A 262 17.02 -1.66 -5.01
C LEU A 262 16.31 -2.42 -3.89
N MET A 263 16.52 -1.99 -2.63
CA MET A 263 15.77 -2.51 -1.49
C MET A 263 14.27 -2.24 -1.68
N GLN A 264 13.87 -1.00 -1.97
CA GLN A 264 12.46 -0.67 -2.22
C GLN A 264 11.89 -1.38 -3.45
N SER A 265 12.68 -1.50 -4.53
CA SER A 265 12.32 -2.24 -5.74
C SER A 265 12.01 -3.70 -5.43
N SER A 266 12.82 -4.33 -4.59
CA SER A 266 12.60 -5.71 -4.13
C SER A 266 11.33 -5.83 -3.28
N GLY A 267 11.03 -4.81 -2.47
CA GLY A 267 9.76 -4.72 -1.73
C GLY A 267 8.56 -4.67 -2.65
N ASN A 268 8.62 -3.81 -3.67
CA ASN A 268 7.56 -3.69 -4.65
C ASN A 268 7.36 -5.01 -5.42
N LEU A 269 8.45 -5.65 -5.86
CA LEU A 269 8.44 -6.93 -6.58
C LEU A 269 7.71 -8.04 -5.81
N GLY A 270 8.01 -8.19 -4.52
CA GLY A 270 7.41 -9.25 -3.71
C GLY A 270 6.22 -8.75 -2.92
N PRO A 271 6.39 -8.36 -1.65
CA PRO A 271 5.27 -8.05 -0.77
C PRO A 271 4.38 -6.90 -1.29
N GLY A 272 4.92 -5.86 -1.92
CA GLY A 272 4.12 -4.75 -2.47
C GLY A 272 3.09 -5.23 -3.50
N ASP A 273 3.53 -6.03 -4.48
CA ASP A 273 2.65 -6.62 -5.49
C ASP A 273 1.77 -7.75 -4.94
N MET A 274 2.33 -8.63 -4.11
CA MET A 274 1.68 -9.88 -3.71
C MET A 274 0.70 -9.73 -2.54
N LEU A 275 0.90 -8.80 -1.60
CA LEU A 275 0.06 -8.74 -0.39
C LEU A 275 -1.41 -8.48 -0.71
N GLY A 276 -1.67 -7.50 -1.57
CA GLY A 276 -3.02 -7.23 -2.06
C GLY A 276 -3.55 -8.40 -2.90
N LEU A 277 -2.74 -8.96 -3.79
CA LEU A 277 -3.15 -10.04 -4.68
C LEU A 277 -3.52 -11.30 -3.89
N VAL A 278 -2.64 -11.78 -3.02
CA VAL A 278 -2.85 -12.95 -2.17
C VAL A 278 -4.05 -12.73 -1.26
N SER A 279 -4.22 -11.54 -0.67
CA SER A 279 -5.39 -11.24 0.16
C SER A 279 -6.69 -11.26 -0.65
N ALA A 280 -6.66 -10.88 -1.93
CA ALA A 280 -7.84 -10.97 -2.79
C ALA A 280 -8.13 -12.41 -3.23
N GLU A 281 -7.10 -13.21 -3.51
CA GLU A 281 -7.23 -14.58 -4.02
C GLU A 281 -7.50 -15.62 -2.92
N SER A 282 -7.10 -15.37 -1.67
CA SER A 282 -7.16 -16.35 -0.57
C SER A 282 -8.54 -16.55 0.06
N TYR A 283 -9.51 -15.70 -0.28
CA TYR A 283 -10.82 -15.68 0.37
C TYR A 283 -11.95 -15.81 -0.65
N ALA A 284 -13.00 -16.54 -0.25
CA ALA A 284 -14.24 -16.63 -1.01
C ALA A 284 -14.91 -15.25 -1.16
N THR A 285 -15.50 -15.00 -2.33
CA THR A 285 -16.14 -13.73 -2.73
C THR A 285 -17.09 -13.15 -1.68
N PRO A 286 -17.95 -13.93 -0.98
CA PRO A 286 -18.88 -13.38 -0.01
C PRO A 286 -18.21 -12.73 1.22
N ILE A 287 -17.01 -13.18 1.59
CA ILE A 287 -16.26 -12.72 2.76
C ILE A 287 -14.96 -11.99 2.39
N ARG A 288 -14.58 -12.00 1.11
CA ARG A 288 -13.31 -11.45 0.59
C ARG A 288 -13.11 -10.01 1.00
N GLY A 289 -14.14 -9.17 0.85
CA GLY A 289 -14.08 -7.77 1.25
C GLY A 289 -13.75 -7.57 2.74
N THR A 290 -14.34 -8.39 3.60
CA THR A 290 -14.13 -8.33 5.05
C THR A 290 -12.73 -8.81 5.45
N CYS A 291 -12.32 -9.98 4.97
CA CYS A 291 -10.99 -10.54 5.28
C CYS A 291 -9.87 -9.68 4.68
N TYR A 292 -10.01 -9.23 3.42
CA TYR A 292 -9.08 -8.28 2.81
C TYR A 292 -9.01 -6.99 3.61
N GLY A 293 -10.17 -6.44 4.02
CA GLY A 293 -10.23 -5.22 4.83
C GLY A 293 -9.52 -5.37 6.17
N LEU A 294 -9.66 -6.52 6.83
CA LEU A 294 -8.94 -6.85 8.06
C LEU A 294 -7.42 -6.93 7.82
N SER A 295 -6.97 -7.64 6.79
CA SER A 295 -5.55 -7.76 6.45
C SER A 295 -4.95 -6.39 6.12
N ALA A 296 -5.66 -5.56 5.37
CA ALA A 296 -5.25 -4.19 5.06
C ALA A 296 -5.19 -3.31 6.32
N ALA A 297 -6.17 -3.42 7.24
CA ALA A 297 -6.18 -2.67 8.49
C ALA A 297 -5.00 -3.04 9.40
N VAL A 298 -4.68 -4.33 9.51
CA VAL A 298 -3.50 -4.81 10.26
C VAL A 298 -2.21 -4.33 9.60
N GLY A 299 -2.13 -4.34 8.28
CA GLY A 299 -1.03 -3.71 7.53
C GLY A 299 -0.84 -2.24 7.93
N LYS A 300 -1.91 -1.44 7.91
CA LYS A 300 -1.83 -0.01 8.29
C LYS A 300 -1.51 0.21 9.76
N ALA A 301 -1.90 -0.70 10.65
CA ALA A 301 -1.41 -0.67 12.03
C ALA A 301 0.12 -0.87 12.07
N GLY A 302 0.65 -1.80 11.27
CA GLY A 302 2.10 -1.97 11.06
C GLY A 302 2.77 -0.68 10.59
N ALA A 303 2.21 -0.02 9.56
CA ALA A 303 2.70 1.25 9.06
C ALA A 303 2.76 2.34 10.13
N ALA A 304 1.71 2.47 10.94
CA ALA A 304 1.64 3.46 12.01
C ALA A 304 2.68 3.18 13.10
N ILE A 305 2.76 1.93 13.57
CA ILE A 305 3.72 1.52 14.60
C ILE A 305 5.15 1.70 14.09
N GLY A 306 5.45 1.24 12.88
CA GLY A 306 6.77 1.38 12.26
C GLY A 306 7.19 2.84 12.10
N THR A 307 6.28 3.70 11.65
CA THR A 307 6.53 5.15 11.52
C THR A 307 6.82 5.81 12.87
N GLN A 308 6.09 5.43 13.92
CA GLN A 308 6.33 5.95 15.27
C GLN A 308 7.60 5.39 15.92
N ALA A 309 7.93 4.12 15.67
CA ALA A 309 9.13 3.47 16.20
C ALA A 309 10.41 3.93 15.50
N PHE A 310 10.32 4.45 14.28
CA PHE A 310 11.46 4.81 13.45
C PHE A 310 12.41 5.82 14.11
N THR A 311 11.89 6.95 14.59
CA THR A 311 12.72 7.99 15.24
C THR A 311 13.37 7.51 16.55
N PRO A 312 12.66 6.83 17.48
CA PRO A 312 13.28 6.20 18.64
C PRO A 312 14.40 5.21 18.30
N ILE A 313 14.21 4.37 17.27
CA ILE A 313 15.24 3.44 16.79
C ILE A 313 16.48 4.22 16.32
N GLN A 314 16.29 5.27 15.51
CA GLN A 314 17.40 6.08 15.02
C GLN A 314 18.18 6.76 16.15
N ASN A 315 17.48 7.30 17.15
CA ASN A 315 18.09 8.07 18.22
C ASN A 315 18.84 7.20 19.23
N HIS A 316 18.31 6.00 19.55
CA HIS A 316 18.90 5.14 20.59
C HIS A 316 19.86 4.08 20.03
N LEU A 317 19.56 3.50 18.87
CA LEU A 317 20.38 2.43 18.29
C LEU A 317 21.30 2.96 17.18
N GLY A 318 20.89 4.04 16.50
CA GLY A 318 21.61 4.67 15.40
C GLY A 318 20.97 4.39 14.04
N LYS A 319 21.24 5.28 13.06
CA LYS A 319 20.62 5.25 11.72
C LYS A 319 20.75 3.90 11.00
N ARG A 320 21.90 3.22 11.15
CA ARG A 320 22.15 1.90 10.53
C ARG A 320 21.13 0.83 10.93
N TRP A 321 20.59 0.91 12.14
CA TRP A 321 19.66 -0.10 12.66
C TRP A 321 18.29 -0.06 12.00
N THR A 322 17.91 1.06 11.40
CA THR A 322 16.67 1.13 10.60
C THR A 322 16.69 0.14 9.43
N PHE A 323 17.86 -0.02 8.79
CA PHE A 323 18.07 -0.98 7.70
C PHE A 323 18.29 -2.42 8.21
N ILE A 324 18.91 -2.60 9.37
CA ILE A 324 19.05 -3.93 9.98
C ILE A 324 17.69 -4.48 10.43
N ILE A 325 16.85 -3.64 11.03
CA ILE A 325 15.47 -4.03 11.42
C ILE A 325 14.63 -4.32 10.18
N ALA A 326 14.81 -3.58 9.08
CA ALA A 326 14.22 -3.91 7.80
C ALA A 326 14.59 -5.34 7.35
N ALA A 327 15.86 -5.73 7.49
CA ALA A 327 16.31 -7.08 7.16
C ALA A 327 15.75 -8.16 8.11
N ILE A 328 15.65 -7.88 9.41
CA ILE A 328 15.01 -8.78 10.39
C ILE A 328 13.55 -9.01 10.02
N CYS A 329 12.81 -7.94 9.71
CA CYS A 329 11.44 -8.05 9.22
C CYS A 329 11.36 -8.82 7.89
N GLY A 330 12.38 -8.69 7.03
CA GLY A 330 12.54 -9.50 5.82
C GLY A 330 12.61 -11.01 6.13
N ILE A 331 13.45 -11.43 7.08
CA ILE A 331 13.56 -12.84 7.49
C ILE A 331 12.24 -13.35 8.05
N ILE A 332 11.63 -12.61 8.97
CA ILE A 332 10.35 -13.00 9.57
C ILE A 332 9.26 -13.03 8.48
N GLY A 333 9.28 -12.09 7.55
CA GLY A 333 8.39 -12.04 6.39
C GLY A 333 8.52 -13.27 5.50
N ILE A 334 9.74 -13.73 5.23
CA ILE A 334 9.99 -15.00 4.52
C ILE A 334 9.37 -16.17 5.27
N LEU A 335 9.61 -16.28 6.58
CA LEU A 335 9.08 -17.37 7.41
C LEU A 335 7.55 -17.38 7.44
N VAL A 336 6.92 -16.22 7.67
CA VAL A 336 5.46 -16.09 7.68
C VAL A 336 4.87 -16.43 6.31
N THR A 337 5.50 -15.94 5.23
CA THR A 337 5.06 -16.23 3.86
C THR A 337 5.17 -17.71 3.55
N TYR A 338 6.30 -18.33 3.89
CA TYR A 338 6.52 -19.76 3.64
C TYR A 338 5.52 -20.65 4.38
N LEU A 339 5.23 -20.34 5.65
CA LEU A 339 4.40 -21.19 6.51
C LEU A 339 2.89 -20.98 6.34
N PHE A 340 2.46 -19.74 6.05
CA PHE A 340 1.05 -19.37 6.16
C PHE A 340 0.41 -18.82 4.89
N VAL A 341 1.19 -18.40 3.88
CA VAL A 341 0.62 -17.89 2.62
C VAL A 341 0.27 -19.05 1.69
N PRO A 342 -1.02 -19.23 1.33
CA PRO A 342 -1.41 -20.24 0.34
C PRO A 342 -0.96 -19.81 -1.05
N ASP A 343 -0.61 -20.79 -1.89
CA ASP A 343 -0.34 -20.54 -3.30
C ASP A 343 -1.65 -20.72 -4.09
N MET A 344 -2.28 -19.61 -4.46
CA MET A 344 -3.55 -19.58 -5.21
C MET A 344 -3.33 -19.47 -6.73
N THR A 345 -2.12 -19.78 -7.21
CA THR A 345 -1.77 -19.71 -8.63
C THR A 345 -2.61 -20.67 -9.45
N GLY A 346 -3.36 -20.13 -10.42
CA GLY A 346 -4.18 -20.92 -11.35
C GLY A 346 -5.51 -21.42 -10.79
N VAL A 347 -5.84 -21.11 -9.53
CA VAL A 347 -7.12 -21.49 -8.91
C VAL A 347 -8.22 -20.51 -9.32
N ASP A 348 -9.34 -21.04 -9.79
CA ASP A 348 -10.55 -20.24 -10.06
C ASP A 348 -11.22 -19.85 -8.73
N LEU A 349 -11.56 -18.56 -8.60
CA LEU A 349 -12.26 -18.05 -7.42
C LEU A 349 -13.66 -18.66 -7.29
N ALA A 350 -14.30 -19.04 -8.40
CA ALA A 350 -15.61 -19.68 -8.36
C ALA A 350 -15.57 -21.06 -7.68
N GLU A 351 -14.49 -21.82 -7.86
CA GLU A 351 -14.30 -23.10 -7.18
C GLU A 351 -14.06 -22.94 -5.67
N GLU A 352 -13.37 -21.87 -5.26
CA GLU A 352 -13.23 -21.56 -3.83
C GLU A 352 -14.56 -21.12 -3.22
N ASP A 353 -15.38 -20.37 -3.96
CA ASP A 353 -16.72 -19.99 -3.54
C ASP A 353 -17.62 -21.21 -3.35
N ALA A 354 -17.62 -22.16 -4.29
CA ALA A 354 -18.36 -23.41 -4.17
C ALA A 354 -17.94 -24.23 -2.93
N ARG A 355 -16.62 -24.41 -2.74
CA ARG A 355 -16.09 -25.11 -1.55
C ARG A 355 -16.43 -24.38 -0.26
N PHE A 356 -16.49 -23.06 -0.27
CA PHE A 356 -16.87 -22.27 0.90
C PHE A 356 -18.33 -22.48 1.27
N MET A 357 -19.23 -22.47 0.29
CA MET A 357 -20.66 -22.73 0.51
C MET A 357 -20.91 -24.14 1.04
N GLU A 358 -20.29 -25.16 0.44
CA GLU A 358 -20.39 -26.55 0.92
C GLU A 358 -19.91 -26.69 2.38
N TYR A 359 -18.83 -26.00 2.76
CA TYR A 359 -18.35 -25.99 4.14
C TYR A 359 -19.35 -25.33 5.11
N LEU A 360 -20.01 -24.25 4.69
CA LEU A 360 -21.02 -23.59 5.51
C LEU A 360 -22.24 -24.50 5.71
N GLU A 361 -22.73 -25.14 4.64
CA GLU A 361 -23.83 -26.10 4.68
C GLU A 361 -23.50 -27.28 5.61
N ASN A 362 -22.30 -27.86 5.49
CA ASN A 362 -21.83 -28.95 6.34
C ASN A 362 -21.70 -28.57 7.83
N ASN A 363 -21.59 -27.28 8.15
CA ASN A 363 -21.54 -26.78 9.53
C ASN A 363 -22.90 -26.20 9.99
N GLY A 364 -23.99 -26.50 9.26
CA GLY A 364 -25.35 -26.13 9.64
C GLY A 364 -25.66 -24.63 9.50
N TRP A 365 -25.00 -23.94 8.58
CA TRP A 365 -25.29 -22.52 8.33
C TRP A 365 -26.50 -22.37 7.39
N GLU A 366 -27.55 -21.71 7.87
CA GLU A 366 -28.82 -21.50 7.14
C GLU A 366 -28.92 -20.12 6.45
N GLY A 367 -27.80 -19.44 6.23
CA GLY A 367 -27.80 -18.11 5.63
C GLY A 367 -27.98 -18.12 4.11
N ARG A 368 -28.38 -16.98 3.55
CA ARG A 368 -28.55 -16.78 2.09
C ARG A 368 -27.48 -15.83 1.53
N VAL A 369 -27.05 -16.09 0.30
CA VAL A 369 -26.08 -15.30 -0.46
C VAL A 369 -26.77 -14.69 -1.68
N GLY A 370 -26.58 -13.40 -1.93
CA GLY A 370 -27.14 -12.68 -3.08
C GLY A 370 -28.22 -11.66 -2.70
N GLU A 371 -28.47 -10.70 -3.58
CA GLU A 371 -29.68 -9.87 -3.56
C GLU A 371 -30.82 -10.62 -4.25
N ASP A 372 -32.02 -10.55 -3.68
CA ASP A 372 -33.24 -10.96 -4.37
C ASP A 372 -33.35 -10.14 -5.68
N GLU A 373 -33.62 -10.82 -6.80
CA GLU A 373 -33.88 -10.15 -8.09
C GLU A 373 -35.26 -9.48 -8.01
N ASP A 374 -35.29 -8.27 -7.44
CA ASP A 374 -36.42 -7.34 -7.58
C ASP A 374 -36.33 -6.54 -8.89
#